data_AF-A0A3D9UC34-F1
#
_entry.id   AF-A0A3D9UC34-F1
#
_cell.length_a   1.000
_cell.length_b   1.000
_cell.length_c   1.000
_cell.angle_alpha   90.00
_cell.angle_beta   90.00
_cell.angle_gamma   90.00
#
_symmetry.space_group_name_H-M   'P 1'
#
loop_
_entity.id
_entity.type
_entity.pdbx_description
1 polymer ?
#
loop_
_entity_poly.entity_id
_entity_poly.type
_entity_poly.pdbx_seq_one_letter_code
_entity_poly.pdbx_strand_id
1 'polypeptide(L)'
;MKTTEIKTNGYNLLTQKNSALVRMWTNGVPVDPKAITQLQNTAKMPFVFKHLAVMPDVHVGKGSAIGSVIPTAVGVDIGCGMIAVRTSLVASDLPDNLLNIRHAVEAAVPHGRNINRGGRDKGSWHDAPEMRKRFTVSDQKRATAHVECRKDSDVIDEIPMAYKDIDAVMAAQSSLVEVIHTLRQVVCVKG
;
A
#
# COMPACT_ATOMS: atom_id res chain seq x y z
N MET A 1 26.71 -14.58 10.64
CA MET A 1 27.04 -13.22 10.14
C MET A 1 26.18 -12.23 10.92
N LYS A 2 26.77 -11.25 11.62
CA LYS A 2 26.00 -10.32 12.46
C LYS A 2 25.51 -9.15 11.62
N THR A 3 24.22 -9.15 11.31
CA THR A 3 23.50 -7.96 10.86
C THR A 3 23.37 -7.04 12.07
N THR A 4 23.72 -5.76 11.92
CA THR A 4 23.57 -4.78 13.00
C THR A 4 22.51 -3.78 12.59
N GLU A 5 21.42 -3.74 13.36
CA GLU A 5 20.39 -2.72 13.27
C GLU A 5 20.73 -1.63 14.28
N ILE A 6 20.98 -0.41 13.79
CA ILE A 6 21.32 0.74 14.62
C ILE A 6 20.15 1.72 14.52
N LYS A 7 19.55 2.07 15.66
CA LYS A 7 18.55 3.14 15.72
C LYS A 7 19.26 4.48 15.68
N THR A 8 18.93 5.31 14.69
CA THR A 8 19.38 6.70 14.60
C THR A 8 18.21 7.64 14.90
N ASN A 9 18.47 8.93 15.17
CA ASN A 9 17.40 9.93 15.29
C ASN A 9 16.68 10.06 13.93
N GLY A 10 15.58 9.33 13.76
CA GLY A 10 14.67 9.44 12.62
C GLY A 10 14.50 8.17 11.77
N TYR A 11 15.46 7.23 11.77
CA TYR A 11 15.36 6.00 10.97
C TYR A 11 16.16 4.83 11.56
N ASN A 12 15.80 3.61 11.18
CA ASN A 12 16.57 2.37 11.44
C ASN A 12 17.63 2.19 10.35
N LEU A 13 18.86 1.92 10.76
CA LEU A 13 19.97 1.66 9.87
C LEU A 13 20.28 0.17 9.85
N LEU A 14 20.16 -0.43 8.67
CA LEU A 14 20.53 -1.82 8.42
C LEU A 14 21.85 -1.85 7.64
N THR A 15 22.82 -2.61 8.17
CA THR A 15 24.18 -2.71 7.62
C THR A 15 24.61 -4.16 7.39
N GLN A 16 25.37 -4.37 6.33
CA GLN A 16 25.96 -5.66 5.97
C GLN A 16 27.30 -5.45 5.26
N LYS A 17 28.18 -6.47 5.26
CA LYS A 17 29.45 -6.45 4.56
C LYS A 17 29.22 -6.39 3.04
N ASN A 18 30.00 -5.55 2.35
CA ASN A 18 29.96 -5.37 0.89
C ASN A 18 28.57 -4.99 0.35
N SER A 19 27.82 -4.16 1.10
CA SER A 19 26.55 -3.61 0.66
C SER A 19 26.50 -2.10 0.95
N ALA A 20 25.67 -1.39 0.18
CA ALA A 20 25.26 -0.05 0.55
C ALA A 20 24.48 -0.07 1.90
N LEU A 21 24.38 1.11 2.52
CA LEU A 21 23.59 1.29 3.74
C LEU A 21 22.09 1.20 3.42
N VAL A 22 21.28 0.64 4.31
CA VAL A 22 19.82 0.65 4.16
C VAL A 22 19.22 1.54 5.26
N ARG A 23 18.57 2.63 4.87
CA ARG A 23 17.91 3.58 5.77
C ARG A 23 16.40 3.33 5.73
N MET A 24 15.83 2.94 6.87
CA MET A 24 14.44 2.52 6.98
C MET A 24 13.67 3.42 7.94
N TRP A 25 12.70 4.17 7.43
CA TRP A 25 11.78 4.97 8.24
C TRP A 25 10.63 4.12 8.78
N THR A 26 10.95 3.09 9.56
CA THR A 26 9.99 2.06 10.00
C THR A 26 9.83 2.02 11.52
N ASN A 27 10.16 3.12 12.21
CA ASN A 27 10.05 3.20 13.67
C ASN A 27 8.59 3.00 14.11
N GLY A 28 8.33 1.96 14.90
CA GLY A 28 6.98 1.62 15.35
C GLY A 28 6.11 0.91 14.31
N VAL A 29 6.66 0.60 13.13
CA VAL A 29 5.93 -0.06 12.03
C VAL A 29 6.57 -1.43 11.75
N PRO A 30 5.80 -2.53 11.78
CA PRO A 30 6.34 -3.86 11.52
C PRO A 30 6.83 -4.01 10.07
N VAL A 31 7.91 -4.76 9.91
CA VAL A 31 8.51 -5.09 8.62
C VAL A 31 8.62 -6.60 8.49
N ASP A 32 8.14 -7.15 7.37
CA ASP A 32 8.23 -8.58 7.08
C ASP A 32 9.71 -9.00 6.93
N PRO A 33 10.17 -10.07 7.62
CA PRO A 33 11.53 -10.61 7.45
C PRO A 33 11.91 -10.91 5.98
N LYS A 34 10.96 -11.31 5.14
CA LYS A 34 11.17 -11.53 3.71
C LYS A 34 11.47 -10.21 2.99
N ALA A 35 10.81 -9.11 3.37
CA ALA A 35 11.11 -7.78 2.85
C ALA A 35 12.51 -7.33 3.29
N ILE A 36 12.92 -7.57 4.54
CA ILE A 36 14.29 -7.31 5.01
C ILE A 36 15.31 -8.06 4.15
N THR A 37 15.04 -9.33 3.83
CA THR A 37 15.91 -10.12 2.95
C THR A 37 16.01 -9.52 1.54
N GLN A 38 14.90 -9.06 0.97
CA GLN A 38 14.90 -8.37 -0.34
C GLN A 38 15.72 -7.07 -0.30
N LEU A 39 15.61 -6.29 0.77
CA LEU A 39 16.39 -5.05 0.96
C LEU A 39 17.89 -5.35 1.06
N GLN A 40 18.29 -6.37 1.82
CA GLN A 40 19.69 -6.79 1.94
C GLN A 40 20.27 -7.23 0.60
N ASN A 41 19.52 -8.01 -0.18
CA ASN A 41 19.95 -8.43 -1.51
C ASN A 41 20.06 -7.24 -2.47
N THR A 42 19.09 -6.33 -2.43
CA THR A 42 19.09 -5.10 -3.22
C THR A 42 20.31 -4.23 -2.88
N ALA A 43 20.62 -4.06 -1.59
CA ALA A 43 21.73 -3.24 -1.12
C ALA A 43 23.12 -3.76 -1.56
N LYS A 44 23.25 -5.03 -1.95
CA LYS A 44 24.48 -5.62 -2.49
C LYS A 44 24.68 -5.35 -3.98
N MET A 45 23.67 -4.83 -4.67
CA MET A 45 23.76 -4.62 -6.11
C MET A 45 24.79 -3.51 -6.41
N PRO A 46 25.65 -3.70 -7.44
CA PRO A 46 26.80 -2.82 -7.70
C PRO A 46 26.41 -1.39 -8.10
N PHE A 47 25.17 -1.18 -8.55
CA PHE A 47 24.65 0.14 -8.91
C PHE A 47 24.04 0.91 -7.73
N VAL A 48 23.89 0.28 -6.55
CA VAL A 48 23.41 1.00 -5.37
C VAL A 48 24.56 1.81 -4.81
N PHE A 49 24.45 3.13 -4.93
CA PHE A 49 25.57 4.02 -4.66
C PHE A 49 25.86 4.20 -3.16
N LYS A 50 25.09 5.06 -2.46
CA LYS A 50 25.36 5.44 -1.06
C LYS A 50 24.47 4.69 -0.08
N HIS A 51 23.18 4.65 -0.38
CA HIS A 51 22.19 4.03 0.47
C HIS A 51 20.94 3.65 -0.32
N LEU A 52 20.22 2.67 0.20
CA LEU A 52 18.85 2.32 -0.16
C LEU A 52 17.92 3.00 0.85
N ALA A 53 16.99 3.82 0.36
CA ALA A 53 15.95 4.44 1.19
C ALA A 53 14.70 3.57 1.20
N VAL A 54 14.10 3.39 2.37
CA VAL A 54 12.97 2.48 2.59
C VAL A 54 11.89 3.19 3.41
N MET A 55 10.69 3.22 2.86
CA MET A 55 9.51 3.84 3.43
C MET A 55 8.81 2.93 4.46
N PRO A 56 8.02 3.49 5.39
CA PRO A 56 7.39 2.72 6.47
C PRO A 56 6.42 1.63 5.98
N ASP A 57 5.81 1.83 4.81
CA ASP A 57 4.88 0.90 4.16
C ASP A 57 5.57 -0.31 3.51
N VAL A 58 6.90 -0.42 3.63
CA VAL A 58 7.70 -1.49 3.00
C VAL A 58 7.13 -2.90 3.22
N HIS A 59 7.04 -3.66 2.14
CA HIS A 59 6.58 -5.04 2.16
C HIS A 59 7.14 -5.85 1.00
N VAL A 60 6.89 -7.15 1.02
CA VAL A 60 7.42 -8.09 0.02
C VAL A 60 6.88 -7.74 -1.36
N GLY A 61 7.77 -7.55 -2.32
CA GLY A 61 7.42 -7.36 -3.72
C GLY A 61 7.91 -8.50 -4.61
N LYS A 62 7.71 -8.37 -5.92
CA LYS A 62 8.26 -9.31 -6.91
C LYS A 62 9.65 -8.84 -7.34
N GLY A 63 10.69 -9.49 -6.81
CA GLY A 63 12.10 -9.17 -7.08
C GLY A 63 12.71 -8.24 -6.02
N SER A 64 12.20 -7.02 -5.89
CA SER A 64 12.57 -6.09 -4.80
C SER A 64 11.38 -5.78 -3.88
N ALA A 65 11.65 -5.25 -2.70
CA ALA A 65 10.63 -4.85 -1.74
C ALA A 65 9.89 -3.59 -2.23
N ILE A 66 8.57 -3.61 -2.18
CA ILE A 66 7.73 -2.42 -2.42
C ILE A 66 7.99 -1.44 -1.27
N GLY A 67 7.96 -0.13 -1.55
CA GLY A 67 8.33 0.92 -0.57
C GLY A 67 9.83 1.17 -0.47
N SER A 68 10.64 0.65 -1.41
CA SER A 68 12.07 0.98 -1.53
C SER A 68 12.33 1.88 -2.73
N VAL A 69 13.23 2.86 -2.57
CA VAL A 69 13.59 3.81 -3.63
C VAL A 69 14.87 3.36 -4.31
N ILE A 70 14.75 2.85 -5.53
CA ILE A 70 15.85 2.32 -6.35
C ILE A 70 15.80 2.98 -7.72
N PRO A 71 16.83 3.75 -8.13
CA PRO A 71 16.80 4.47 -9.42
C PRO A 71 16.60 3.58 -10.66
N THR A 72 16.98 2.31 -10.59
CA THR A 72 17.02 1.38 -11.73
C THR A 72 15.95 0.28 -11.69
N ALA A 73 15.08 0.27 -10.67
CA ALA A 73 14.03 -0.74 -10.55
C ALA A 73 12.66 -0.06 -10.48
N VAL A 74 11.77 -0.45 -11.39
CA VAL A 74 10.38 0.00 -11.43
C VAL A 74 9.45 -1.19 -11.24
N GLY A 75 8.27 -0.93 -10.67
CA GLY A 75 7.21 -1.94 -10.54
C GLY A 75 6.68 -2.39 -11.90
N VAL A 76 5.90 -3.48 -11.89
CA VAL A 76 5.27 -4.03 -13.11
C VAL A 76 4.28 -3.03 -13.74
N ASP A 77 3.62 -2.23 -12.92
CA ASP A 77 2.70 -1.18 -13.35
C ASP A 77 3.42 0.16 -13.42
N ILE A 78 4.12 0.37 -14.54
CA ILE A 78 4.91 1.60 -14.76
C ILE A 78 3.96 2.78 -14.94
N GLY A 79 4.14 3.81 -14.12
CA GLY A 79 3.27 4.98 -14.10
C GLY A 79 2.12 4.88 -13.10
N CYS A 80 2.08 3.84 -12.25
CA CYS A 80 1.17 3.84 -11.12
C CYS A 80 1.40 5.09 -10.25
N GLY A 81 0.31 5.71 -9.82
CA GLY A 81 0.36 6.99 -9.13
C GLY A 81 -1.02 7.40 -8.65
N MET A 82 -1.06 8.50 -7.90
CA MET A 82 -2.27 9.05 -7.33
C MET A 82 -2.54 10.42 -7.95
N ILE A 83 -3.81 10.69 -8.29
CA ILE A 83 -4.28 12.00 -8.71
C ILE A 83 -5.43 12.39 -7.78
N ALA A 84 -5.37 13.61 -7.24
CA ALA A 84 -6.45 14.21 -6.47
C ALA A 84 -6.93 15.47 -7.18
N VAL A 85 -8.24 15.58 -7.38
CA VAL A 85 -8.89 16.75 -8.00
C VAL A 85 -9.85 17.36 -7.00
N ARG A 86 -9.66 18.64 -6.69
CA ARG A 86 -10.60 19.40 -5.87
C ARG A 86 -11.80 19.79 -6.71
N THR A 87 -12.99 19.47 -6.23
CA THR A 87 -14.25 19.89 -6.84
C THR A 87 -14.81 21.12 -6.11
N SER A 88 -15.85 21.73 -6.66
CA SER A 88 -16.66 22.75 -5.97
C SER A 88 -17.71 22.15 -5.03
N LEU A 89 -17.86 20.82 -5.02
CA LEU A 89 -18.86 20.12 -4.21
C LEU A 89 -18.37 19.97 -2.77
N VAL A 90 -19.33 19.97 -1.85
CA VAL A 90 -19.12 19.73 -0.42
C VAL A 90 -19.87 18.47 0.03
N ALA A 91 -19.64 18.05 1.28
CA ALA A 91 -20.26 16.84 1.82
C ALA A 91 -21.80 16.87 1.78
N SER A 92 -22.43 18.04 1.92
CA SER A 92 -23.89 18.20 1.86
C SER A 92 -24.47 18.05 0.45
N ASP A 93 -23.65 18.10 -0.60
CA ASP A 93 -24.09 17.87 -1.98
C ASP A 93 -24.18 16.38 -2.30
N LEU A 94 -23.65 15.51 -1.42
CA LEU A 94 -23.71 14.06 -1.60
C LEU A 94 -25.07 13.52 -1.13
N PRO A 95 -25.65 12.56 -1.86
CA PRO A 95 -26.84 11.86 -1.38
C PRO A 95 -26.49 10.95 -0.19
N ASP A 96 -27.49 10.67 0.65
CA ASP A 96 -27.34 9.76 1.81
C ASP A 96 -26.88 8.35 1.39
N ASN A 97 -27.26 7.92 0.18
CA ASN A 97 -26.86 6.64 -0.38
C ASN A 97 -25.97 6.83 -1.62
N LEU A 98 -24.72 6.37 -1.51
CA LEU A 98 -23.68 6.53 -2.53
C LEU A 98 -23.63 5.39 -3.56
N LEU A 99 -24.52 4.39 -3.46
CA LEU A 99 -24.54 3.22 -4.35
C LEU A 99 -24.60 3.60 -5.84
N ASN A 100 -25.46 4.58 -6.17
CA ASN A 100 -25.62 5.04 -7.55
C ASN A 100 -24.37 5.77 -8.06
N ILE A 101 -23.68 6.53 -7.19
CA ILE A 101 -22.41 7.17 -7.53
C ILE A 101 -21.35 6.10 -7.78
N ARG A 102 -21.26 5.08 -6.90
CA ARG A 102 -20.34 3.95 -7.09
C ARG A 102 -20.57 3.28 -8.45
N HIS A 103 -21.81 2.93 -8.78
CA HIS A 103 -22.15 2.30 -10.06
C HIS A 103 -21.83 3.19 -11.27
N ALA A 104 -22.09 4.50 -11.17
CA ALA A 104 -21.76 5.43 -12.23
C ALA A 104 -20.24 5.51 -12.48
N VAL A 105 -19.43 5.52 -11.41
CA VAL A 105 -17.97 5.47 -11.51
C VAL A 105 -17.51 4.14 -12.10
N GLU A 106 -18.06 3.02 -11.63
CA GLU A 106 -17.74 1.68 -12.13
C GLU A 106 -18.06 1.53 -13.63
N ALA A 107 -19.14 2.15 -14.10
CA ALA A 107 -19.51 2.14 -15.52
C ALA A 107 -18.64 3.08 -16.38
N ALA A 108 -18.20 4.21 -15.85
CA ALA A 108 -17.48 5.24 -16.59
C ALA A 108 -15.96 5.07 -16.59
N VAL A 109 -15.40 4.50 -15.52
CA VAL A 109 -13.95 4.38 -15.32
C VAL A 109 -13.54 2.92 -15.55
N PRO A 110 -12.70 2.62 -16.55
CA PRO A 110 -12.17 1.27 -16.72
C PRO A 110 -11.37 0.86 -15.48
N HIS A 111 -11.83 -0.19 -14.81
CA HIS A 111 -11.21 -0.70 -13.60
C HIS A 111 -11.24 -2.24 -13.65
N GLY A 112 -10.17 -2.88 -13.17
CA GLY A 112 -10.08 -4.33 -13.07
C GLY A 112 -9.50 -5.01 -14.30
N ARG A 113 -8.97 -6.22 -14.09
CA ARG A 113 -8.22 -6.96 -15.11
C ARG A 113 -8.82 -8.34 -15.35
N ASN A 114 -10.13 -8.42 -15.48
CA ASN A 114 -10.75 -9.61 -16.05
C ASN A 114 -10.51 -9.63 -17.57
N ILE A 115 -9.85 -10.69 -18.05
CA ILE A 115 -9.55 -10.95 -19.47
C ILE A 115 -10.84 -10.94 -20.31
N ASN A 116 -11.99 -11.25 -19.70
CA ASN A 116 -13.31 -11.12 -20.28
C ASN A 116 -14.06 -9.95 -19.62
N ARG A 117 -14.33 -8.88 -20.37
CA ARG A 117 -15.04 -7.65 -19.95
C ARG A 117 -16.53 -7.85 -19.56
N GLY A 118 -16.95 -9.08 -19.26
CA GLY A 118 -18.35 -9.43 -19.00
C GLY A 118 -18.73 -9.59 -17.52
N GLY A 119 -17.78 -9.47 -16.58
CA GLY A 119 -18.05 -9.73 -15.16
C GLY A 119 -17.23 -8.87 -14.20
N ARG A 120 -17.74 -8.75 -12.96
CA ARG A 120 -17.08 -8.03 -11.85
C ARG A 120 -15.68 -8.58 -11.59
N ASP A 121 -14.75 -7.70 -11.25
CA ASP A 121 -13.38 -8.08 -10.89
C ASP A 121 -13.37 -9.06 -9.71
N LYS A 122 -12.58 -10.12 -9.84
CA LYS A 122 -12.49 -11.20 -8.86
C LYS A 122 -11.26 -11.07 -7.94
N GLY A 123 -10.56 -9.94 -8.02
CA GLY A 123 -9.24 -9.76 -7.44
C GLY A 123 -8.14 -10.36 -8.31
N SER A 124 -6.91 -9.89 -8.11
CA SER A 124 -5.74 -10.25 -8.94
C SER A 124 -5.00 -11.53 -8.47
N TRP A 125 -5.49 -12.21 -7.45
CA TRP A 125 -4.80 -13.32 -6.81
C TRP A 125 -5.36 -14.68 -7.28
N HIS A 126 -4.50 -15.50 -7.90
CA HIS A 126 -4.84 -16.88 -8.28
C HIS A 126 -4.94 -17.79 -7.03
N ASP A 127 -4.01 -17.63 -6.10
CA ASP A 127 -4.07 -18.21 -4.75
C ASP A 127 -4.43 -17.14 -3.75
N ALA A 128 -5.49 -17.38 -2.97
CA ALA A 128 -5.93 -16.47 -1.93
C ALA A 128 -4.77 -16.19 -0.93
N PRO A 129 -4.34 -14.92 -0.76
CA PRO A 129 -3.33 -14.60 0.24
C PRO A 129 -3.84 -15.01 1.64
N GLU A 130 -2.93 -15.33 2.56
CA GLU A 130 -3.25 -15.74 3.95
C GLU A 130 -4.28 -14.83 4.64
N MET A 131 -4.39 -13.57 4.22
CA MET A 131 -5.42 -12.63 4.69
C MET A 131 -6.86 -13.10 4.44
N ARG A 132 -7.16 -13.77 3.32
CA ARG A 132 -8.50 -14.37 3.08
C ARG A 132 -8.83 -15.50 4.05
N LYS A 133 -7.85 -16.06 4.76
CA LYS A 133 -8.05 -17.02 5.86
C LYS A 133 -8.26 -16.34 7.22
N ARG A 134 -7.88 -15.05 7.35
CA ARG A 134 -7.88 -14.31 8.61
C ARG A 134 -9.13 -13.46 8.82
N PHE A 135 -9.79 -13.02 7.74
CA PHE A 135 -10.91 -12.10 7.81
C PHE A 135 -12.13 -12.60 7.05
N THR A 136 -13.31 -12.21 7.53
CA THR A 136 -14.60 -12.58 6.94
C THR A 136 -15.26 -11.39 6.23
N VAL A 137 -16.27 -11.66 5.40
CA VAL A 137 -17.13 -10.61 4.81
C VAL A 137 -17.78 -9.75 5.90
N SER A 138 -18.14 -10.34 7.04
CA SER A 138 -18.70 -9.60 8.18
C SER A 138 -17.71 -8.60 8.77
N ASP A 139 -16.43 -8.98 8.86
CA ASP A 139 -15.37 -8.06 9.28
C ASP A 139 -15.21 -6.92 8.30
N GLN A 140 -15.26 -7.20 6.99
CA GLN A 140 -15.18 -6.17 5.95
C GLN A 140 -16.35 -5.19 6.08
N LYS A 141 -17.59 -5.69 6.20
CA LYS A 141 -18.79 -4.87 6.39
C LYS A 141 -18.66 -3.95 7.60
N ARG A 142 -18.16 -4.47 8.73
CA ARG A 142 -17.95 -3.68 9.95
C ARG A 142 -16.85 -2.62 9.76
N ALA A 143 -15.69 -3.01 9.25
CA ALA A 143 -14.53 -2.13 9.08
C ALA A 143 -14.81 -0.97 8.09
N THR A 144 -15.68 -1.22 7.11
CA THR A 144 -15.99 -0.27 6.05
C THR A 144 -17.44 0.22 6.12
N ALA A 145 -18.08 0.19 7.30
CA ALA A 145 -19.48 0.60 7.47
C ALA A 145 -19.75 2.07 7.07
N HIS A 146 -18.71 2.91 7.10
CA HIS A 146 -18.77 4.33 6.74
C HIS A 146 -18.35 4.63 5.29
N VAL A 147 -18.03 3.60 4.50
CA VAL A 147 -17.56 3.73 3.12
C VAL A 147 -18.44 2.89 2.21
N GLU A 148 -18.98 3.50 1.16
CA GLU A 148 -19.64 2.76 0.08
C GLU A 148 -18.58 2.04 -0.75
N CYS A 149 -18.61 0.72 -0.73
CA CYS A 149 -17.70 -0.13 -1.50
C CYS A 149 -18.30 -1.54 -1.65
N ARG A 150 -17.67 -2.37 -2.49
CA ARG A 150 -18.03 -3.79 -2.58
C ARG A 150 -17.81 -4.51 -1.25
N LYS A 151 -18.73 -5.40 -0.87
CA LYS A 151 -18.73 -6.17 0.38
C LYS A 151 -18.93 -7.67 0.12
N ASP A 152 -18.15 -8.21 -0.80
CA ASP A 152 -18.22 -9.60 -1.24
C ASP A 152 -16.89 -10.33 -1.04
N SER A 153 -16.91 -11.66 -1.13
CA SER A 153 -15.74 -12.51 -0.85
C SER A 153 -14.54 -12.22 -1.74
N ASP A 154 -14.77 -11.65 -2.92
CA ASP A 154 -13.73 -11.42 -3.92
C ASP A 154 -12.84 -10.20 -3.60
N VAL A 155 -13.24 -9.40 -2.60
CA VAL A 155 -12.53 -8.16 -2.20
C VAL A 155 -12.08 -8.18 -0.72
N ILE A 156 -12.13 -9.34 -0.05
CA ILE A 156 -11.72 -9.47 1.36
C ILE A 156 -10.24 -9.11 1.56
N ASP A 157 -9.39 -9.36 0.57
CA ASP A 157 -7.95 -9.05 0.61
C ASP A 157 -7.65 -7.54 0.69
N GLU A 158 -8.66 -6.68 0.58
CA GLU A 158 -8.55 -5.23 0.69
C GLU A 158 -9.21 -4.64 1.94
N ILE A 159 -9.65 -5.48 2.87
CA ILE A 159 -10.13 -5.00 4.16
C ILE A 159 -9.06 -4.07 4.77
N PRO A 160 -9.41 -2.93 5.40
CA PRO A 160 -8.41 -1.99 5.93
C PRO A 160 -7.34 -2.67 6.82
N MET A 161 -7.72 -3.73 7.53
CA MET A 161 -6.84 -4.52 8.40
C MET A 161 -5.83 -5.42 7.65
N ALA A 162 -5.94 -5.56 6.33
CA ALA A 162 -4.94 -6.23 5.51
C ALA A 162 -3.70 -5.35 5.29
N TYR A 163 -3.83 -4.03 5.49
CA TYR A 163 -2.75 -3.07 5.36
C TYR A 163 -2.13 -2.74 6.72
N LYS A 164 -0.99 -2.05 6.69
CA LYS A 164 -0.40 -1.47 7.89
C LYS A 164 -1.27 -0.32 8.38
N ASP A 165 -1.22 -0.07 9.68
CA ASP A 165 -1.86 1.10 10.28
C ASP A 165 -1.30 2.39 9.66
N ILE A 166 -2.17 3.17 9.03
CA ILE A 166 -1.79 4.39 8.33
C ILE A 166 -1.25 5.45 9.29
N ASP A 167 -1.76 5.53 10.53
CA ASP A 167 -1.31 6.53 11.49
C ASP A 167 0.13 6.22 11.95
N ALA A 168 0.43 4.93 12.16
CA ALA A 168 1.79 4.48 12.45
C ALA A 168 2.74 4.72 11.27
N VAL A 169 2.29 4.44 10.03
CA VAL A 169 3.05 4.72 8.81
C VAL A 169 3.36 6.20 8.67
N MET A 170 2.36 7.08 8.82
CA MET A 170 2.53 8.54 8.74
C MET A 170 3.44 9.08 9.84
N ALA A 171 3.29 8.59 11.08
CA ALA A 171 4.16 8.98 12.19
C ALA A 171 5.63 8.63 11.93
N ALA A 172 5.90 7.44 11.39
CA ALA A 172 7.26 6.96 11.12
C ALA A 172 8.00 7.76 10.03
N GLN A 173 7.27 8.40 9.11
CA GLN A 173 7.83 9.25 8.05
C GLN A 173 7.60 10.75 8.28
N SER A 174 7.19 11.17 9.47
CA SER A 174 6.91 12.58 9.81
C SER A 174 8.07 13.55 9.55
N SER A 175 9.31 13.07 9.51
CA SER A 175 10.48 13.87 9.14
C SER A 175 10.68 14.05 7.63
N LEU A 176 9.94 13.31 6.80
CA LEU A 176 10.06 13.30 5.35
C LEU A 176 8.88 13.96 4.63
N VAL A 177 7.73 14.08 5.31
CA VAL A 177 6.47 14.51 4.70
C VAL A 177 5.81 15.61 5.50
N GLU A 178 5.07 16.47 4.81
CA GLU A 178 4.19 17.47 5.38
C GLU A 178 2.73 17.09 5.06
N VAL A 179 1.87 17.07 6.08
CA VAL A 179 0.44 16.79 5.88
C VAL A 179 -0.26 18.09 5.50
N ILE A 180 -0.54 18.25 4.20
CA ILE A 180 -1.26 19.42 3.69
C ILE A 180 -2.78 19.29 3.92
N HIS A 181 -3.33 18.08 3.76
CA HIS A 181 -4.75 17.81 3.94
C HIS A 181 -4.99 16.39 4.49
N THR A 182 -6.02 16.25 5.31
CA THR A 182 -6.56 14.95 5.73
C THR A 182 -7.93 14.76 5.08
N LEU A 183 -8.09 13.67 4.33
CA LEU A 183 -9.32 13.35 3.62
C LEU A 183 -10.06 12.20 4.30
N ARG A 184 -11.38 12.31 4.40
CA ARG A 184 -12.24 11.20 4.83
C ARG A 184 -12.80 10.49 3.61
N GLN A 185 -12.52 9.19 3.49
CA GLN A 185 -13.07 8.38 2.43
C GLN A 185 -14.59 8.18 2.61
N VAL A 186 -15.32 8.28 1.50
CA VAL A 186 -16.78 8.06 1.45
C VAL A 186 -17.18 6.99 0.44
N VAL A 187 -16.42 6.83 -0.65
CA VAL A 187 -16.61 5.78 -1.66
C VAL A 187 -15.26 5.14 -1.99
N CYS A 188 -15.24 3.81 -2.18
CA CYS A 188 -14.11 3.08 -2.74
C CYS A 188 -14.58 2.24 -3.93
N VAL A 189 -14.00 2.49 -5.11
CA VAL A 189 -14.18 1.67 -6.31
C VAL A 189 -12.87 0.97 -6.58
N LYS A 190 -12.89 -0.37 -6.56
CA LYS A 190 -11.74 -1.18 -6.91
C LYS A 190 -11.84 -1.63 -8.36
N GLY A 191 -10.72 -1.48 -9.05
CA GLY A 191 -10.39 -2.23 -10.25
C GLY A 191 -10.44 -3.72 -10.02
#